data_AF-A0A3B8Y8C8-F1
#
_entry.id   AF-A0A3B8Y8C8-F1
#
_cell.length_a   1.000
_cell.length_b   1.000
_cell.length_c   1.000
_cell.angle_alpha   90.00
_cell.angle_beta   90.00
_cell.angle_gamma   90.00
#
_symmetry.space_group_name_H-M   'P 1'
#
loop_
_entity.id
_entity.type
_entity.pdbx_description
1 polymer ?
#
loop_
_entity_poly.entity_id
_entity_poly.type
_entity_poly.pdbx_seq_one_letter_code
_entity_poly.pdbx_strand_id
1 'polypeptide(L)'
;GATDITIVNRSQRRAQELANQFPQASLNLQLLPEMMQVVASSHIVFTSTGATEPILHKENLTAALDTNHCLMLFDISVPRNVASDVHGLAAIESYNVDDLKA
;
A
#
# COMPACT_ATOMS: atom_id res chain seq x y z
N GLY A 1 7.57 -6.06 16.81
CA GLY A 1 7.80 -5.51 15.44
C GLY A 1 6.78 -6.13 14.51
N ALA A 2 6.59 -5.56 13.31
CA ALA A 2 5.76 -6.20 12.29
C ALA A 2 6.35 -7.56 11.92
N THR A 3 5.51 -8.60 11.86
CA THR A 3 5.94 -9.99 11.62
C THR A 3 5.63 -10.49 10.21
N ASP A 4 4.80 -9.77 9.46
CA ASP A 4 4.45 -10.08 8.07
C ASP A 4 4.50 -8.78 7.25
N ILE A 5 5.41 -8.73 6.29
CA ILE A 5 5.63 -7.56 5.44
C ILE A 5 5.68 -8.05 4.00
N THR A 6 4.79 -7.50 3.18
CA THR A 6 4.75 -7.79 1.74
C THR A 6 5.20 -6.57 0.93
N ILE A 7 6.15 -6.77 0.02
CA ILE A 7 6.59 -5.77 -0.95
C ILE A 7 5.92 -6.08 -2.28
N VAL A 8 5.06 -5.16 -2.72
CA VAL A 8 4.45 -5.21 -4.05
C VAL A 8 5.24 -4.30 -4.99
N ASN A 9 5.73 -4.83 -6.12
CA ASN A 9 6.48 -4.04 -7.09
C ASN A 9 6.20 -4.48 -8.53
N ARG A 10 6.30 -3.56 -9.48
CA ARG A 10 6.26 -3.87 -10.92
C ARG A 10 7.45 -4.74 -11.35
N SER A 11 8.62 -4.53 -10.73
CA SER A 11 9.85 -5.23 -11.08
C SER A 11 10.25 -6.21 -9.98
N GLN A 12 10.19 -7.50 -10.27
CA GLN A 12 10.66 -8.55 -9.37
C GLN A 12 12.12 -8.33 -8.94
N ARG A 13 12.99 -7.94 -9.88
CA ARG A 13 14.40 -7.61 -9.59
C ARG A 13 14.53 -6.54 -8.52
N ARG A 14 13.80 -5.42 -8.65
CA ARG A 14 13.87 -4.32 -7.68
C ARG A 14 13.29 -4.72 -6.32
N ALA A 15 12.24 -5.54 -6.29
CA ALA A 15 11.70 -6.09 -5.05
C ALA A 15 12.73 -6.97 -4.33
N GLN A 16 13.44 -7.82 -5.08
CA GLN A 16 14.51 -8.65 -4.53
C GLN A 16 15.70 -7.83 -4.04
N GLU A 17 16.10 -6.78 -4.78
CA GLU A 17 17.16 -5.86 -4.36
C GLU A 17 16.82 -5.13 -3.06
N LEU A 18 15.56 -4.75 -2.87
CA LEU A 18 15.10 -4.17 -1.60
C LEU A 18 15.13 -5.21 -0.48
N ALA A 19 14.65 -6.42 -0.73
CA ALA A 19 14.64 -7.48 0.27
C ALA A 19 16.05 -7.87 0.74
N ASN A 20 17.01 -7.91 -0.20
CA ASN A 20 18.41 -8.24 0.10
C ASN A 20 19.08 -7.20 1.02
N GLN A 21 18.57 -5.97 1.11
CA GLN A 21 19.06 -4.97 2.06
C GLN A 21 18.64 -5.27 3.51
N PHE A 22 17.62 -6.13 3.69
CA PHE A 22 17.06 -6.48 4.99
C PHE A 22 17.02 -8.00 5.18
N PRO A 23 18.17 -8.70 5.23
CA PRO A 23 18.23 -10.16 5.28
C PRO A 23 17.64 -10.78 6.55
N GLN A 24 17.45 -9.97 7.61
CA GLN A 24 16.83 -10.41 8.87
C GLN A 24 15.31 -10.22 8.89
N ALA A 25 14.74 -9.54 7.88
CA ALA A 25 13.31 -9.35 7.76
C ALA A 25 12.69 -10.46 6.90
N SER A 26 11.61 -11.06 7.38
CA SER A 26 10.79 -11.97 6.57
C SER A 26 9.92 -11.14 5.63
N LEU A 27 10.35 -11.02 4.38
CA LEU A 27 9.68 -10.22 3.35
C LEU A 27 9.06 -11.12 2.29
N ASN A 28 7.75 -10.96 2.07
CA ASN A 28 7.04 -11.57 0.96
C ASN A 28 7.12 -10.65 -0.26
N LEU A 29 7.43 -11.19 -1.44
CA LEU A 29 7.54 -10.39 -2.66
C LEU A 29 6.39 -10.72 -3.61
N GLN A 30 5.66 -9.69 -4.02
CA GLN A 30 4.52 -9.82 -4.92
C GLN A 30 4.63 -8.83 -6.08
N LEU A 31 3.95 -9.14 -7.18
CA LEU A 31 3.86 -8.27 -8.35
C LEU A 31 2.56 -7.48 -8.35
N LEU A 32 2.48 -6.44 -9.19
CA LEU A 32 1.30 -5.57 -9.29
C LEU A 32 -0.05 -6.30 -9.50
N PRO A 33 -0.15 -7.40 -10.26
CA PRO A 33 -1.42 -8.13 -10.38
C PRO A 33 -2.00 -8.61 -9.04
N GLU A 34 -1.13 -8.93 -8.08
CA GLU A 34 -1.51 -9.40 -6.74
C GLU A 34 -1.75 -8.24 -5.75
N MET A 35 -1.56 -6.99 -6.18
CA MET A 35 -1.58 -5.82 -5.30
C MET A 35 -2.87 -5.70 -4.51
N MET A 36 -4.03 -5.82 -5.15
CA MET A 36 -5.31 -5.62 -4.46
C MET A 36 -5.60 -6.73 -3.45
N GLN A 37 -5.15 -7.96 -3.72
CA GLN A 37 -5.27 -9.04 -2.75
C GLN A 37 -4.39 -8.78 -1.51
N VAL A 38 -3.16 -8.30 -1.73
CA VAL A 38 -2.26 -7.92 -0.63
C VAL A 38 -2.81 -6.73 0.16
N VAL A 39 -3.35 -5.72 -0.52
CA VAL A 39 -4.00 -4.57 0.13
C VAL A 39 -5.16 -5.04 0.99
N ALA A 40 -5.99 -5.95 0.48
CA ALA A 40 -7.15 -6.46 1.20
C ALA A 40 -6.82 -7.32 2.42
N SER A 41 -5.65 -7.96 2.45
CA SER A 41 -5.18 -8.72 3.62
C SER A 41 -4.29 -7.90 4.58
N SER A 42 -4.02 -6.64 4.27
CA SER A 42 -3.11 -5.78 5.03
C SER A 42 -3.85 -4.83 5.97
N HIS A 43 -3.33 -4.63 7.18
CA HIS A 43 -3.85 -3.62 8.11
C HIS A 43 -3.26 -2.22 7.84
N ILE A 44 -2.03 -2.19 7.32
CA ILE A 44 -1.27 -0.97 7.04
C ILE A 44 -0.62 -1.13 5.67
N VAL A 45 -0.82 -0.15 4.79
CA VAL A 45 -0.20 -0.11 3.46
C VAL A 45 0.52 1.21 3.29
N PHE A 46 1.77 1.14 2.85
CA PHE A 46 2.56 2.29 2.42
C PHE A 46 2.61 2.33 0.90
N THR A 47 2.24 3.45 0.30
CA THR A 47 2.41 3.67 -1.14
C THR A 47 3.59 4.60 -1.39
N SER A 48 4.55 4.11 -2.18
CA SER A 48 5.79 4.81 -2.51
C SER A 48 6.21 4.47 -3.95
N THR A 49 5.31 4.66 -4.90
CA THR A 49 5.57 4.35 -6.32
C THR A 49 5.85 5.61 -7.13
N GLY A 50 6.44 5.43 -8.32
CA GLY A 50 6.59 6.50 -9.32
C GLY A 50 5.41 6.60 -10.29
N ALA A 51 4.21 6.16 -9.89
CA ALA A 51 3.00 6.32 -10.70
C ALA A 51 2.67 7.81 -10.85
N THR A 52 2.26 8.22 -12.05
CA THR A 52 1.84 9.61 -12.34
C THR A 52 0.37 9.85 -12.02
N GLU A 53 -0.42 8.78 -11.97
CA GLU A 53 -1.84 8.78 -11.61
C GLU A 53 -2.04 7.92 -10.35
N PRO A 54 -3.09 8.20 -9.55
CA PRO A 54 -3.47 7.34 -8.45
C PRO A 54 -3.69 5.90 -8.91
N ILE A 55 -3.38 4.95 -8.02
CA ILE A 55 -3.52 3.51 -8.23
C ILE A 55 -4.52 2.88 -7.24
N LEU A 56 -4.74 3.52 -6.09
CA LEU A 56 -5.76 3.14 -5.12
C LEU A 56 -6.92 4.12 -5.23
N HIS A 57 -8.09 3.61 -5.58
CA HIS A 57 -9.32 4.37 -5.79
C HIS A 57 -10.42 3.84 -4.90
N LYS A 58 -11.43 4.67 -4.63
CA LYS A 58 -12.61 4.20 -3.89
C LYS A 58 -13.22 2.93 -4.49
N GLU A 59 -13.33 2.88 -5.82
CA GLU A 59 -13.92 1.73 -6.54
C GLU A 59 -13.17 0.43 -6.26
N ASN A 60 -11.84 0.39 -6.44
CA ASN A 60 -11.08 -0.85 -6.27
C ASN A 60 -10.95 -1.26 -4.79
N LEU A 61 -10.86 -0.29 -3.88
CA LEU A 61 -10.81 -0.57 -2.45
C LEU A 61 -12.15 -1.12 -1.94
N THR A 62 -13.27 -0.52 -2.32
CA THR A 62 -14.61 -1.02 -1.91
C THR A 62 -14.95 -2.38 -2.52
N ALA A 63 -14.40 -2.72 -3.69
CA ALA A 63 -14.56 -4.03 -4.28
C ALA A 63 -13.69 -5.12 -3.62
N ALA A 64 -12.56 -4.74 -3.04
CA ALA A 64 -11.57 -5.67 -2.48
C ALA A 64 -11.68 -5.84 -0.96
N LEU A 65 -12.15 -4.82 -0.23
CA LEU A 65 -12.16 -4.81 1.24
C LEU A 65 -13.47 -5.37 1.80
N ASP A 66 -13.34 -6.24 2.80
CA ASP A 66 -14.45 -6.65 3.63
C ASP A 66 -14.92 -5.49 4.54
N THR A 67 -16.21 -5.45 4.85
CA THR A 67 -16.81 -4.36 5.65
C THR A 67 -16.26 -4.23 7.06
N ASN A 68 -15.68 -5.31 7.61
CA ASN A 68 -15.07 -5.33 8.95
C ASN A 68 -13.55 -5.11 8.90
N HIS A 69 -12.95 -4.98 7.72
CA HIS A 69 -11.51 -4.84 7.56
C HIS A 69 -11.11 -3.36 7.60
N CYS A 70 -10.38 -2.96 8.64
CA CYS A 70 -9.87 -1.60 8.77
C CYS A 70 -8.49 -1.48 8.14
N LEU A 71 -8.32 -0.52 7.23
CA LEU A 71 -7.08 -0.30 6.48
C LEU A 71 -6.53 1.11 6.74
N MET A 72 -5.27 1.19 7.17
CA MET A 72 -4.52 2.44 7.19
C MET A 72 -3.66 2.56 5.93
N LEU A 73 -3.86 3.63 5.17
CA LEU A 73 -3.07 3.97 3.98
C LEU A 73 -2.14 5.13 4.29
N PHE A 74 -0.85 4.95 4.02
CA PHE A 74 0.17 5.99 4.12
C PHE A 74 0.75 6.26 2.74
N ASP A 75 0.36 7.37 2.14
CA ASP A 75 0.84 7.80 0.85
C ASP A 75 2.03 8.74 0.97
N ILE A 76 3.22 8.19 0.71
CA ILE A 76 4.48 8.93 0.76
C ILE A 76 4.98 9.33 -0.64
N SER A 77 4.14 9.18 -1.68
CA SER A 77 4.47 9.55 -3.06
C SER A 77 3.99 10.96 -3.45
N VAL A 78 4.75 11.58 -4.35
CA VAL A 78 4.36 12.81 -5.06
C VAL A 78 4.70 12.63 -6.55
N PRO A 79 3.70 12.54 -7.47
CA PRO A 79 2.26 12.63 -7.26
C PRO A 79 1.66 11.50 -6.38
N ARG A 80 0.48 11.76 -5.79
CA ARG A 80 -0.20 10.81 -4.89
C ARG A 80 -0.58 9.52 -5.59
N ASN A 81 -0.41 8.40 -4.90
CA ASN A 81 -0.85 7.07 -5.30
C ASN A 81 -2.26 6.74 -4.80
N VAL A 82 -2.72 7.42 -3.76
CA VAL A 82 -4.09 7.28 -3.24
C VAL A 82 -4.95 8.41 -3.80
N ALA A 83 -6.05 8.04 -4.46
CA ALA A 83 -6.99 8.99 -5.02
C ALA A 83 -7.75 9.75 -3.92
N SER A 84 -8.17 10.98 -4.21
CA SER A 84 -8.88 11.82 -3.25
C SER A 84 -10.26 11.29 -2.86
N ASP A 85 -10.84 10.42 -3.69
CA ASP A 85 -12.17 9.82 -3.47
C ASP A 85 -12.16 8.71 -2.40
N VAL A 86 -10.98 8.25 -1.99
CA VAL A 86 -10.80 7.27 -0.91
C VAL A 86 -11.12 7.90 0.45
N HIS A 87 -10.94 9.21 0.60
CA HIS A 87 -11.19 9.90 1.85
C HIS A 87 -12.68 9.83 2.25
N GLY A 88 -12.95 9.46 3.50
CA GLY A 88 -14.30 9.34 4.05
C GLY A 88 -14.92 7.94 3.93
N LEU A 89 -14.16 6.95 3.46
CA LEU A 89 -14.55 5.55 3.62
C LEU A 89 -14.40 5.12 5.08
N ALA A 90 -15.48 4.65 5.71
CA ALA A 90 -15.49 4.33 7.14
C ALA A 90 -14.46 3.26 7.56
N ALA A 91 -14.09 2.37 6.63
CA ALA A 91 -13.12 1.30 6.86
C ALA A 91 -11.68 1.72 6.52
N ILE A 92 -11.44 2.95 6.06
CA ILE A 92 -10.12 3.38 5.57
C ILE A 92 -9.71 4.72 6.17
N GLU A 93 -8.54 4.72 6.80
CA GLU A 93 -7.86 5.95 7.19
C GLU A 93 -6.71 6.20 6.22
N SER A 94 -6.71 7.33 5.52
CA SER A 94 -5.66 7.67 4.56
C SER A 94 -4.88 8.90 5.02
N TYR A 95 -3.56 8.78 5.03
CA TYR A 95 -2.60 9.80 5.39
C TYR A 95 -1.68 10.08 4.21
N ASN A 96 -1.26 11.32 4.03
CA ASN A 96 -0.26 11.71 3.06
C ASN A 96 0.95 12.38 3.74
N VAL A 97 1.96 12.76 2.96
CA VAL A 97 3.19 13.40 3.47
C VAL A 97 2.96 14.66 4.31
N ASP A 98 1.89 15.42 4.08
CA ASP A 98 1.57 16.60 4.86
C ASP A 98 0.99 16.25 6.24
N ASP A 99 0.28 15.12 6.35
CA ASP A 99 -0.30 14.62 7.60
C ASP A 99 0.77 14.03 8.53
N LEU A 100 1.91 13.61 7.98
CA LEU A 100 3.03 13.01 8.72
C LEU A 100 3.96 14.02 9.40
N LYS A 101 3.65 15.32 9.32
CA LYS A 101 4.44 16.39 9.93
C LYS A 101 4.03 16.55 11.41
N ALA A 102 5.04 16.50 12.29
CA ALA A 102 4.95 16.83 13.71
C ALA A 102 5.24 18.31 13.97
#